data_AF-A0A6G1RTR2-F1
#
_entry.id   AF-A0A6G1RTR2-F1
#
_cell.length_a   1.000
_cell.length_b   1.000
_cell.length_c   1.000
_cell.angle_alpha   90.00
_cell.angle_beta   90.00
_cell.angle_gamma   90.00
#
_symmetry.space_group_name_H-M   'P 1'
#
loop_
_entity.id
_entity.type
_entity.pdbx_description
1 polymer ?
#
loop_
_entity_poly.entity_id
_entity_poly.type
_entity_poly.pdbx_seq_one_letter_code
_entity_poly.pdbx_strand_id
1 'polypeptide(L)'
;KRLSAFDLTLRFTHLFWFGDLNYRLDMDVQDILAHVTKKEFEALLAVDQLNLEREKNKVFLRFREGDISFPPTYRYERGSRDSYMWQKFKPTGVRINVPSWCDRILWKSHPETHVVCNSYGCTDDIVTSDHSPVFATFE
;
A
#
# COMPACT_ATOMS: atom_id res chain seq x y z
N LYS A 1 5.27 -27.08 -20.81
CA LYS A 1 4.87 -26.96 -19.38
C LYS A 1 3.36 -27.13 -19.31
N ARG A 2 2.85 -28.16 -18.60
CA ARG A 2 1.40 -28.30 -18.38
C ARG A 2 0.96 -27.12 -17.52
N LEU A 3 0.19 -26.19 -18.09
CA LEU A 3 -0.49 -25.17 -17.30
C LEU A 3 -1.50 -25.91 -16.43
N SER A 4 -1.37 -25.78 -15.10
CA SER A 4 -2.45 -26.24 -14.21
C SER A 4 -3.72 -25.47 -14.55
N ALA A 5 -4.87 -26.14 -14.46
CA ALA A 5 -6.17 -25.56 -14.79
C ALA A 5 -6.52 -24.32 -13.93
N PHE A 6 -5.80 -24.12 -12.82
CA PHE A 6 -5.99 -23.01 -11.88
C PHE A 6 -4.69 -22.24 -11.70
N ASP A 7 -4.73 -20.92 -11.68
CA ASP A 7 -3.59 -20.10 -11.25
C ASP A 7 -3.46 -20.07 -9.72
N LEU A 8 -2.48 -19.35 -9.18
CA LEU A 8 -2.24 -19.27 -7.73
C LEU A 8 -3.46 -18.75 -6.96
N THR A 9 -4.31 -17.93 -7.57
CA THR A 9 -5.43 -17.25 -6.92
C THR A 9 -6.59 -18.19 -6.55
N LEU A 10 -6.53 -19.45 -6.97
CA LEU A 10 -7.55 -20.48 -6.71
C LEU A 10 -6.97 -21.78 -6.11
N ARG A 11 -5.66 -21.80 -5.80
CA ARG A 11 -4.97 -23.02 -5.35
C ARG A 11 -4.92 -23.20 -3.84
N PHE A 12 -5.16 -22.14 -3.08
CA PHE A 12 -4.93 -22.11 -1.64
C PHE A 12 -6.18 -21.64 -0.91
N THR A 13 -6.49 -22.29 0.22
CA THR A 13 -7.57 -21.86 1.12
C THR A 13 -7.41 -20.40 1.53
N HIS A 14 -6.17 -19.98 1.80
CA HIS A 14 -5.79 -18.60 2.05
C HIS A 14 -4.56 -18.26 1.20
N LEU A 15 -4.67 -17.22 0.40
CA LEU A 15 -3.56 -16.63 -0.35
C LEU A 15 -3.31 -15.22 0.18
N PHE A 16 -2.11 -14.98 0.69
CA PHE A 16 -1.62 -13.66 1.06
C PHE A 16 -0.70 -13.14 -0.05
N TRP A 17 -0.89 -11.90 -0.46
CA TRP A 17 -0.06 -11.23 -1.45
C TRP A 17 0.34 -9.86 -0.92
N PHE A 18 1.63 -9.65 -0.76
CA PHE A 18 2.17 -8.44 -0.15
C PHE A 18 3.52 -8.02 -0.74
N GLY A 19 3.87 -6.76 -0.51
CA GLY A 19 5.16 -6.17 -0.88
C GLY A 19 5.04 -4.69 -1.26
N ASP A 20 6.13 -4.14 -1.80
CA ASP A 20 6.11 -2.85 -2.49
C ASP A 20 5.44 -3.02 -3.85
N LEU A 21 4.14 -2.76 -3.90
CA LEU A 21 3.30 -2.81 -5.11
C LEU A 21 3.43 -1.53 -5.95
N ASN A 22 4.07 -0.49 -5.41
CA ASN A 22 4.44 0.76 -6.07
C ASN A 22 3.31 1.62 -6.66
N TYR A 23 2.05 1.33 -6.34
CA TYR A 23 0.92 2.22 -6.66
C TYR A 23 1.06 3.55 -5.90
N ARG A 24 0.67 4.65 -6.55
CA ARG A 24 0.84 6.02 -6.05
C ARG A 24 -0.50 6.71 -5.82
N LEU A 25 -0.45 7.85 -5.14
CA LEU A 25 -1.58 8.78 -5.09
C LEU A 25 -1.60 9.64 -6.35
N ASP A 26 -2.77 9.81 -6.94
CA ASP A 26 -3.00 10.71 -8.09
C ASP A 26 -3.51 12.08 -7.62
N MET A 27 -2.63 12.82 -6.91
CA MET A 27 -2.92 14.13 -6.31
C MET A 27 -1.64 14.96 -6.20
N ASP A 28 -1.77 16.30 -6.14
CA ASP A 28 -0.63 17.19 -5.93
C ASP A 28 0.01 16.98 -4.56
N VAL A 29 1.34 17.15 -4.50
CA VAL A 29 2.10 16.90 -3.29
C VAL A 29 1.70 17.81 -2.13
N GLN A 30 1.32 19.07 -2.38
CA GLN A 30 0.95 20.01 -1.32
C GLN A 30 -0.37 19.60 -0.66
N ASP A 31 -1.34 19.17 -1.47
CA ASP A 31 -2.62 18.68 -0.98
C ASP A 31 -2.45 17.36 -0.20
N ILE A 32 -1.61 16.46 -0.70
CA ILE A 32 -1.26 15.22 0.01
C ILE A 32 -0.66 15.54 1.38
N LEU A 33 0.35 16.41 1.44
CA LEU A 33 0.98 16.77 2.71
C LEU A 33 -0.01 17.42 3.69
N ALA A 34 -0.90 18.29 3.21
CA ALA A 34 -1.91 18.92 4.04
C ALA A 34 -2.88 17.90 4.67
N HIS A 35 -3.36 16.93 3.90
CA HIS A 35 -4.21 15.86 4.43
C HIS A 35 -3.45 14.93 5.39
N VAL A 36 -2.19 14.59 5.09
CA VAL A 36 -1.36 13.76 5.98
C VAL A 36 -1.16 14.46 7.33
N THR A 37 -0.85 15.77 7.36
CA THR A 37 -0.71 16.53 8.61
C THR A 37 -1.99 16.51 9.44
N LYS A 38 -3.17 16.56 8.80
CA LYS A 38 -4.46 16.49 9.47
C LYS A 38 -4.94 15.06 9.78
N LYS A 39 -4.20 14.04 9.32
CA LYS A 39 -4.59 12.61 9.37
C LYS A 39 -5.92 12.32 8.65
N GLU A 40 -6.21 13.05 7.58
CA GLU A 40 -7.41 12.89 6.74
C GLU A 40 -7.16 11.88 5.62
N PHE A 41 -6.93 10.61 5.99
CA PHE A 41 -6.49 9.59 5.03
C PHE A 41 -7.58 9.14 4.05
N GLU A 42 -8.86 9.25 4.41
CA GLU A 42 -9.98 8.86 3.52
C GLU A 42 -9.95 9.61 2.19
N ALA A 43 -9.68 10.92 2.22
CA ALA A 43 -9.57 11.74 1.01
C ALA A 43 -8.41 11.30 0.10
N LEU A 44 -7.30 10.84 0.69
CA LEU A 44 -6.15 10.33 -0.02
C LEU A 44 -6.39 8.93 -0.59
N LEU A 45 -7.08 8.06 0.16
CA LEU A 45 -7.42 6.70 -0.27
C LEU A 45 -8.37 6.69 -1.48
N ALA A 46 -9.18 7.74 -1.66
CA ALA A 46 -10.04 7.93 -2.83
C ALA A 46 -9.25 8.15 -4.13
N VAL A 47 -7.99 8.57 -4.05
CA VAL A 47 -7.09 8.78 -5.20
C VAL A 47 -5.91 7.80 -5.23
N ASP A 48 -5.96 6.76 -4.39
CA ASP A 48 -4.97 5.68 -4.39
C ASP A 48 -5.14 4.80 -5.64
N GLN A 49 -4.09 4.68 -6.45
CA GLN A 49 -4.17 3.95 -7.71
C GLN A 49 -4.48 2.46 -7.53
N LEU A 50 -4.05 1.82 -6.43
CA LEU A 50 -4.41 0.42 -6.19
C LEU A 50 -5.91 0.28 -5.95
N ASN A 51 -6.50 1.15 -5.12
CA ASN A 51 -7.95 1.19 -4.90
C ASN A 51 -8.70 1.43 -6.21
N LEU A 52 -8.33 2.46 -6.97
CA LEU A 52 -8.98 2.82 -8.24
C LEU A 52 -8.92 1.68 -9.28
N GLU A 53 -7.79 0.97 -9.39
CA GLU A 53 -7.66 -0.12 -10.35
C GLU A 53 -8.34 -1.42 -9.88
N ARG A 54 -8.47 -1.63 -8.54
CA ARG A 54 -9.30 -2.69 -7.95
C ARG A 54 -10.78 -2.45 -8.20
N GLU A 55 -11.26 -1.23 -8.02
CA GLU A 55 -12.66 -0.82 -8.30
C GLU A 55 -13.02 -1.06 -9.77
N LYS A 56 -12.08 -0.80 -10.68
CA LYS A 56 -12.22 -1.08 -12.12
C LYS A 56 -12.07 -2.57 -12.48
N ASN A 57 -11.89 -3.46 -11.51
CA ASN A 57 -11.66 -4.90 -11.68
C ASN A 57 -10.45 -5.25 -12.56
N LYS A 58 -9.43 -4.39 -12.63
CA LYS A 58 -8.25 -4.62 -13.47
C LYS A 58 -7.17 -5.44 -12.77
N VAL A 59 -7.10 -5.34 -11.44
CA VAL A 59 -6.07 -5.99 -10.61
C VAL A 59 -6.66 -6.53 -9.32
N PHE A 60 -5.99 -7.51 -8.71
CA PHE A 60 -6.35 -8.08 -7.40
C PHE A 60 -7.84 -8.43 -7.26
N LEU A 61 -8.41 -9.03 -8.31
CA LEU A 61 -9.83 -9.35 -8.39
C LEU A 61 -10.27 -10.21 -7.20
N ARG A 62 -11.25 -9.70 -6.44
CA ARG A 62 -11.82 -10.32 -5.23
C ARG A 62 -10.82 -10.53 -4.08
N PHE A 63 -9.66 -9.87 -4.10
CA PHE A 63 -8.81 -9.76 -2.91
C PHE A 63 -9.40 -8.72 -1.95
N ARG A 64 -9.24 -8.99 -0.67
CA ARG A 64 -9.51 -8.09 0.45
C ARG A 64 -8.21 -7.43 0.90
N GLU A 65 -8.36 -6.28 1.54
CA GLU A 65 -7.29 -5.52 2.16
C GLU A 65 -7.86 -4.93 3.46
N GLY A 66 -7.01 -4.73 4.48
CA GLY A 66 -7.44 -4.15 5.75
C GLY A 66 -7.66 -2.65 5.61
N ASP A 67 -8.40 -2.06 6.54
CA ASP A 67 -8.62 -0.62 6.55
C ASP A 67 -7.30 0.11 6.81
N ILE A 68 -6.94 1.02 5.90
CA ILE A 68 -5.71 1.82 6.03
C ILE A 68 -6.01 3.03 6.92
N SER A 69 -5.50 2.99 8.14
CA SER A 69 -5.60 4.07 9.14
C SER A 69 -4.22 4.67 9.52
N PHE A 70 -3.19 4.33 8.75
CA PHE A 70 -1.80 4.77 8.93
C PHE A 70 -1.35 5.66 7.77
N PRO A 71 -0.37 6.57 7.98
CA PRO A 71 0.07 7.49 6.93
C PRO A 71 0.78 6.77 5.77
N PRO A 72 0.95 7.43 4.62
CA PRO A 72 1.70 6.87 3.49
C PRO A 72 3.09 6.38 3.90
N THR A 73 3.46 5.18 3.49
CA THR A 73 4.69 4.50 3.93
C THR A 73 5.93 4.94 3.17
N TYR A 74 5.74 5.63 2.04
CA TYR A 74 6.76 6.12 1.14
C TYR A 74 6.46 7.59 0.79
N ARG A 75 7.42 8.48 0.53
CA ARG A 75 8.88 8.34 0.66
C ARG A 75 9.40 9.21 1.79
N TYR A 76 9.88 8.60 2.86
CA TYR A 76 10.43 9.34 3.99
C TYR A 76 11.88 9.79 3.76
N GLU A 77 12.31 10.80 4.51
CA GLU A 77 13.72 11.01 4.81
C GLU A 77 14.27 9.86 5.64
N ARG A 78 15.50 9.41 5.36
CA ARG A 78 16.14 8.37 6.19
C ARG A 78 16.62 8.99 7.50
N GLY A 79 16.38 8.30 8.62
CA GLY A 79 16.73 8.75 9.96
C GLY A 79 15.60 9.43 10.73
N SER A 80 14.48 9.79 10.09
CA SER A 80 13.31 10.39 10.72
C SER A 80 12.01 9.97 10.00
N ARG A 81 10.85 10.06 10.68
CA ARG A 81 9.50 9.96 10.08
C ARG A 81 8.74 11.29 10.07
N ASP A 82 9.43 12.40 10.38
CA ASP A 82 8.83 13.73 10.46
C ASP A 82 8.61 14.35 9.08
N SER A 83 9.36 13.91 8.07
CA SER A 83 9.42 14.54 6.76
C SER A 83 9.34 13.53 5.59
N TYR A 84 8.61 13.91 4.54
CA TYR A 84 8.59 13.19 3.27
C TYR A 84 9.53 13.82 2.25
N MET A 85 10.36 13.00 1.62
CA MET A 85 11.30 13.36 0.56
C MET A 85 10.71 13.11 -0.83
N TRP A 86 9.83 14.02 -1.26
CA TRP A 86 9.08 13.89 -2.50
C TRP A 86 9.83 14.32 -3.77
N GLN A 87 10.88 15.13 -3.64
CA GLN A 87 11.78 15.45 -4.76
C GLN A 87 12.94 14.45 -4.80
N LYS A 88 13.09 13.72 -5.91
CA LYS A 88 14.24 12.85 -6.17
C LYS A 88 15.07 13.41 -7.30
N PHE A 89 16.18 14.05 -6.95
CA PHE A 89 17.17 14.53 -7.91
C PHE A 89 17.89 13.36 -8.58
N LYS A 90 17.94 13.37 -9.91
CA LYS A 90 18.67 12.42 -10.75
C LYS A 90 19.50 13.21 -11.76
N PRO A 91 20.54 12.60 -12.38
CA PRO A 91 21.29 13.25 -13.46
C PRO A 91 20.40 13.72 -14.62
N THR A 92 19.27 13.05 -14.86
CA THR A 92 18.31 13.36 -15.93
C THR A 92 17.22 14.36 -15.51
N GLY A 93 17.32 14.99 -14.34
CA GLY A 93 16.33 15.94 -13.81
C GLY A 93 15.70 15.50 -12.49
N VAL A 94 14.59 16.14 -12.12
CA VAL A 94 13.88 15.89 -10.86
C VAL A 94 12.70 14.95 -11.10
N ARG A 95 12.67 13.82 -10.39
CA ARG A 95 11.49 12.95 -10.35
C ARG A 95 10.68 13.28 -9.09
N ILE A 96 9.40 13.57 -9.26
CA ILE A 96 8.47 13.71 -8.15
C ILE A 96 7.97 12.33 -7.72
N ASN A 97 8.08 12.05 -6.43
CA ASN A 97 7.57 10.86 -5.77
C ASN A 97 6.71 11.33 -4.60
N VAL A 98 5.46 11.63 -4.88
CA VAL A 98 4.50 12.04 -3.84
C VAL A 98 4.39 10.99 -2.74
N PRO A 99 4.04 11.36 -1.50
CA PRO A 99 3.75 10.39 -0.46
C PRO A 99 2.71 9.37 -0.95
N SER A 100 2.92 8.07 -0.72
CA SER A 100 2.06 6.99 -1.22
C SER A 100 2.12 5.73 -0.36
N TRP A 101 1.04 4.94 -0.36
CA TRP A 101 1.00 3.59 0.20
C TRP A 101 1.51 2.58 -0.83
N CYS A 102 2.83 2.56 -1.02
CA CYS A 102 3.48 1.60 -1.92
C CYS A 102 3.46 0.17 -1.34
N ASP A 103 3.52 0.05 -0.02
CA ASP A 103 3.73 -1.19 0.71
C ASP A 103 2.38 -1.73 1.22
N ARG A 104 1.91 -2.87 0.66
CA ARG A 104 0.52 -3.34 0.84
C ARG A 104 0.45 -4.81 1.20
N ILE A 105 -0.61 -5.21 1.92
CA ILE A 105 -0.90 -6.60 2.28
C ILE A 105 -2.36 -6.90 1.92
N LEU A 106 -2.56 -7.78 0.94
CA LEU A 106 -3.86 -8.21 0.48
C LEU A 106 -4.02 -9.72 0.71
N TRP A 107 -5.26 -10.17 0.86
CA TRP A 107 -5.56 -11.60 0.97
C TRP A 107 -6.78 -12.01 0.17
N LYS A 108 -6.82 -13.27 -0.22
CA LYS A 108 -7.98 -13.92 -0.83
C LYS A 108 -8.15 -15.28 -0.19
N SER A 109 -9.34 -15.55 0.32
CA SER A 109 -9.68 -16.83 0.93
C SER A 109 -10.80 -17.51 0.16
N HIS A 110 -10.86 -18.84 0.26
CA HIS A 110 -12.02 -19.58 -0.23
C HIS A 110 -13.31 -19.13 0.48
N PRO A 111 -14.48 -19.29 -0.16
CA PRO A 111 -15.76 -19.01 0.48
C PRO A 111 -15.92 -19.80 1.79
N GLU A 112 -16.65 -19.23 2.75
CA GLU A 112 -17.02 -19.89 4.02
C GLU A 112 -15.83 -20.35 4.88
N THR A 113 -14.69 -19.68 4.73
CA THR A 113 -13.51 -19.88 5.60
C THR A 113 -13.38 -18.75 6.62
N HIS A 114 -12.88 -19.07 7.81
CA HIS A 114 -12.53 -18.07 8.81
C HIS A 114 -11.24 -17.36 8.37
N VAL A 115 -11.31 -16.04 8.29
CA VAL A 115 -10.13 -15.17 8.14
C VAL A 115 -10.50 -13.80 8.70
N VAL A 116 -9.78 -13.35 9.72
CA VAL A 116 -10.01 -12.03 10.32
C VAL A 116 -8.68 -11.27 10.36
N CYS A 117 -8.67 -10.05 9.82
CA CYS A 117 -7.51 -9.17 9.93
C CYS A 117 -7.59 -8.44 11.28
N ASN A 118 -6.68 -8.77 12.20
CA ASN A 118 -6.68 -8.25 13.57
C ASN A 118 -5.85 -6.96 13.70
N SER A 119 -4.89 -6.75 12.80
CA SER A 119 -4.12 -5.51 12.72
C SER A 119 -3.65 -5.29 11.30
N TYR A 120 -3.57 -4.02 10.90
CA TYR A 120 -2.93 -3.58 9.67
C TYR A 120 -2.36 -2.18 9.87
N GLY A 121 -1.04 -2.02 9.74
CA GLY A 121 -0.35 -0.80 10.13
C GLY A 121 1.08 -0.70 9.61
N CYS A 122 1.77 0.37 9.99
CA CYS A 122 3.20 0.55 9.75
C CYS A 122 3.94 0.94 11.03
N THR A 123 5.25 0.70 11.08
CA THR A 123 6.09 1.18 12.18
C THR A 123 6.58 2.60 11.93
N ASP A 124 6.89 3.33 13.00
CA ASP A 124 7.40 4.71 12.96
C ASP A 124 8.79 4.87 13.60
N ASP A 125 9.32 3.81 14.22
CA ASP A 125 10.61 3.76 14.91
C ASP A 125 11.74 3.13 14.07
N ILE A 126 11.42 2.48 12.95
CA ILE A 126 12.39 1.91 12.01
C ILE A 126 12.64 2.90 10.87
N VAL A 127 13.73 3.67 11.00
CA VAL A 127 14.00 4.84 10.15
C VAL A 127 15.15 4.68 9.15
N THR A 128 15.71 3.47 9.03
CA THR A 128 16.88 3.22 8.15
C THR A 128 16.55 3.28 6.66
N SER A 129 15.28 3.03 6.30
CA SER A 129 14.77 3.04 4.93
C SER A 129 13.95 4.29 4.63
N ASP A 130 13.81 4.62 3.35
CA ASP A 130 12.86 5.62 2.86
C ASP A 130 11.42 5.07 2.76
N HIS A 131 11.22 3.80 3.13
CA HIS A 131 9.92 3.18 3.39
C HIS A 131 9.78 2.86 4.89
N SER A 132 8.56 2.90 5.41
CA SER A 132 8.23 2.33 6.73
C SER A 132 7.77 0.87 6.58
N PRO A 133 8.28 -0.07 7.40
CA PRO A 133 7.79 -1.44 7.45
C PRO A 133 6.28 -1.51 7.70
N VAL A 134 5.58 -2.34 6.92
CA VAL A 134 4.14 -2.60 7.05
C VAL A 134 3.92 -3.98 7.64
N PHE A 135 2.94 -4.10 8.54
CA PHE A 135 2.57 -5.34 9.19
C PHE A 135 1.06 -5.57 9.09
N ALA A 136 0.66 -6.84 9.04
CA ALA A 136 -0.72 -7.25 9.26
C ALA A 136 -0.74 -8.59 10.00
N THR A 137 -1.75 -8.81 10.85
CA THR A 137 -1.96 -10.08 11.55
C THR A 137 -3.33 -10.66 11.24
N PHE A 138 -3.42 -11.98 11.20
CA PHE A 138 -4.63 -12.71 10.81
C PHE A 138 -4.92 -13.86 11.78
N GLU A 139 -6.21 -14.08 12.05
CA GLU A 139 -6.79 -15.27 12.69
C GLU A 139 -7.53 -16.12 11.65
#